data_AF-A6QVM5-F1
#
_entry.id   AF-A6QVM5-F1
#
_cell.length_a   1.000
_cell.length_b   1.000
_cell.length_c   1.000
_cell.angle_alpha   90.00
_cell.angle_beta   90.00
_cell.angle_gamma   90.00
#
_symmetry.space_group_name_H-M   'P 1'
#
loop_
_entity.id
_entity.type
_entity.pdbx_description
1 polymer ?
#
loop_
_entity_poly.entity_id
_entity_poly.type
_entity_poly.pdbx_seq_one_letter_code
_entity_poly.pdbx_strand_id
1 'polypeptide(L)'
;MKFINYADQNRILLAVLPPHSTHRLQPLDLAIFGPLAKAYSNELNENIRTGLGLIRTTKRDFWQLFKKAWEIAVIPSNIEIAFAAAGISPFNPERVLAKIVRAAREQAAAAEALKIDSQARRQEAQLQCTILREEKTAETVKWKDERQKACKEAVRQREKAKEAAAVKHQIEKK
;
A
#
# COMPACT_ATOMS: atom_id res chain seq x y z
N MET A 1 14.01 -39.83 9.81
CA MET A 1 12.99 -38.82 10.20
C MET A 1 12.17 -39.36 11.38
N LYS A 2 12.52 -39.04 12.64
CA LYS A 2 11.88 -39.64 13.84
C LYS A 2 10.35 -39.45 13.88
N PHE A 3 9.87 -38.27 13.48
CA PHE A 3 8.44 -37.94 13.44
C PHE A 3 7.64 -38.74 12.41
N ILE A 4 8.15 -38.84 11.17
CA ILE A 4 7.47 -39.57 10.08
C ILE A 4 7.41 -41.06 10.43
N ASN A 5 8.51 -41.63 10.93
CA ASN A 5 8.54 -43.03 11.33
C ASN A 5 7.54 -43.32 12.47
N TYR A 6 7.39 -42.40 13.42
CA TYR A 6 6.39 -42.53 14.49
C TYR A 6 4.96 -42.49 13.93
N ALA A 7 4.67 -41.57 13.00
CA ALA A 7 3.36 -41.47 12.37
C ALA A 7 3.00 -42.75 11.60
N ASP A 8 3.96 -43.28 10.82
CA ASP A 8 3.80 -44.52 10.06
C ASP A 8 3.55 -45.73 10.98
N GLN A 9 4.38 -45.89 12.02
CA GLN A 9 4.22 -46.95 13.03
C GLN A 9 2.86 -46.92 13.73
N ASN A 10 2.29 -45.73 13.94
CA ASN A 10 1.01 -45.53 14.61
C ASN A 10 -0.18 -45.38 13.63
N ARG A 11 0.02 -45.62 12.32
CA ARG A 11 -1.01 -45.49 11.27
C ARG A 11 -1.68 -44.10 11.25
N ILE A 12 -0.91 -43.05 11.51
CA ILE A 12 -1.35 -41.65 11.45
C ILE A 12 -1.07 -41.12 10.05
N LEU A 13 -2.12 -40.70 9.34
CA LEU A 13 -1.98 -40.05 8.02
C LEU A 13 -1.50 -38.61 8.19
N LEU A 14 -0.35 -38.30 7.59
CA LEU A 14 0.22 -36.95 7.59
C LEU A 14 -0.29 -36.17 6.36
N ALA A 15 -1.06 -35.11 6.60
CA ALA A 15 -1.45 -34.18 5.56
C ALA A 15 -0.33 -33.14 5.32
N VAL A 16 0.20 -33.09 4.10
CA VAL A 16 1.19 -32.09 3.69
C VAL A 16 0.49 -30.98 2.92
N LEU A 17 0.53 -29.76 3.48
CA LEU A 17 -0.06 -28.59 2.84
C LEU A 17 0.96 -27.91 1.91
N PRO A 18 0.53 -27.38 0.75
CA PRO A 18 1.35 -26.49 -0.06
C PRO A 18 1.88 -25.29 0.74
N PRO A 19 2.99 -24.67 0.28
CA PRO A 19 3.49 -23.45 0.91
C PRO A 19 2.43 -22.34 0.86
N HIS A 20 2.37 -21.53 1.92
CA HIS A 20 1.45 -20.39 2.06
C HIS A 20 -0.05 -20.72 1.93
N SER A 21 -0.47 -21.98 2.09
CA SER A 21 -1.89 -22.38 2.00
C SER A 21 -2.60 -22.58 3.34
N THR A 22 -1.92 -22.35 4.46
CA THR A 22 -2.48 -22.51 5.82
C THR A 22 -3.82 -21.81 5.99
N HIS A 23 -3.90 -20.53 5.62
CA HIS A 23 -5.12 -19.71 5.67
C HIS A 23 -6.28 -20.20 4.78
N ARG A 24 -6.12 -21.27 4.00
CA ARG A 24 -7.13 -21.84 3.09
C ARG A 24 -7.46 -23.29 3.39
N LEU A 25 -6.47 -24.08 3.81
CA LEU A 25 -6.59 -25.53 3.94
C LEU A 25 -6.58 -26.00 5.39
N GLN A 26 -6.09 -25.18 6.33
CA GLN A 26 -6.00 -25.58 7.73
C GLN A 26 -7.30 -25.18 8.45
N PRO A 27 -8.13 -26.14 8.91
CA PRO A 27 -9.41 -25.84 9.57
C PRO A 27 -9.26 -24.88 10.76
N LEU A 28 -8.18 -25.08 11.53
CA LEU A 28 -7.90 -24.33 12.73
C LEU A 28 -7.75 -22.82 12.45
N ASP A 29 -7.02 -22.45 11.39
CA ASP A 29 -6.84 -21.07 10.97
C ASP A 29 -8.10 -20.45 10.35
N LEU A 30 -8.95 -21.26 9.73
CA LEU A 30 -10.15 -20.77 9.03
C LEU A 30 -11.27 -20.33 9.97
N ALA A 31 -11.52 -21.09 11.04
CA ALA A 31 -12.72 -20.87 11.84
C ALA A 31 -12.55 -21.04 13.36
N ILE A 32 -11.37 -21.46 13.85
CA ILE A 32 -11.17 -21.67 15.29
C ILE A 32 -10.30 -20.56 15.91
N PHE A 33 -9.16 -20.22 15.30
CA PHE A 33 -8.25 -19.24 15.88
C PHE A 33 -8.82 -17.83 15.94
N GLY A 34 -9.63 -17.42 14.95
CA GLY A 34 -10.31 -16.12 14.98
C GLY A 34 -11.24 -15.97 16.20
N PRO A 35 -12.24 -16.86 16.36
CA PRO A 35 -13.10 -16.87 17.54
C PRO A 35 -12.34 -17.06 18.86
N LEU A 36 -11.32 -17.91 18.89
CA LEU A 36 -10.50 -18.14 20.09
C LEU A 36 -9.75 -16.88 20.52
N ALA A 37 -9.10 -16.19 19.59
CA ALA A 37 -8.39 -14.94 19.87
C ALA A 37 -9.36 -13.85 20.36
N LYS A 38 -10.55 -13.78 19.77
CA LYS A 38 -11.60 -12.85 20.19
C LYS A 38 -12.12 -13.18 21.60
N ALA A 39 -12.45 -14.45 21.87
CA ALA A 39 -12.92 -14.89 23.17
C ALA A 39 -11.86 -14.65 24.26
N TYR A 40 -10.60 -14.96 23.97
CA TYR A 40 -9.50 -14.70 24.90
C TYR A 40 -9.31 -13.21 25.18
N SER A 41 -9.41 -12.36 24.15
CA SER A 41 -9.35 -10.89 24.33
C SER A 41 -10.51 -10.39 25.21
N ASN A 42 -11.70 -10.96 25.06
CA ASN A 42 -12.84 -10.63 25.91
C ASN A 42 -12.61 -11.04 27.37
N GLU A 43 -12.13 -12.25 27.62
CA GLU A 43 -11.78 -12.72 28.97
C GLU A 43 -10.71 -11.84 29.63
N LEU A 44 -9.71 -11.40 28.85
CA LEU A 44 -8.69 -10.48 29.34
C LEU A 44 -9.29 -9.13 29.74
N ASN A 45 -10.15 -8.57 28.88
CA ASN A 45 -10.83 -7.29 29.16
C ASN A 45 -11.73 -7.40 30.40
N GLU A 46 -12.43 -8.52 30.55
CA GLU A 46 -13.30 -8.78 31.70
C GLU A 46 -12.48 -8.92 32.99
N ASN A 47 -11.34 -9.61 32.95
CA ASN A 47 -10.43 -9.72 34.08
C ASN A 47 -9.86 -8.35 34.51
N ILE A 48 -9.52 -7.49 33.55
CA ILE A 48 -9.08 -6.12 33.84
C ILE A 48 -10.22 -5.31 34.45
N ARG A 49 -11.43 -5.42 33.89
CA ARG A 49 -12.63 -4.68 34.34
C ARG A 49 -13.03 -5.04 35.77
N THR A 50 -13.11 -6.34 36.06
CA THR A 50 -13.42 -6.87 37.40
C THR A 50 -12.34 -6.51 38.42
N GLY A 51 -11.08 -6.45 37.98
CA GLY A 51 -9.95 -5.99 38.79
C GLY A 51 -9.80 -4.48 38.90
N LEU A 52 -10.72 -3.68 38.36
CA LEU A 52 -10.65 -2.20 38.31
C LEU A 52 -9.33 -1.67 37.70
N GLY A 53 -8.69 -2.45 36.83
CA GLY A 53 -7.37 -2.14 36.27
C GLY A 53 -6.19 -2.29 37.24
N LEU A 54 -6.44 -2.74 38.48
CA LEU A 54 -5.42 -2.91 39.52
C LEU A 54 -4.82 -4.33 39.50
N ILE A 55 -5.54 -5.30 38.94
CA ILE A 55 -5.06 -6.69 38.83
C ILE A 55 -4.15 -6.81 37.61
N ARG A 56 -2.88 -7.15 37.85
CA ARG A 56 -1.91 -7.44 36.80
C ARG A 56 -2.05 -8.88 36.33
N THR A 57 -2.34 -9.07 35.04
CA THR A 57 -2.32 -10.41 34.42
C THR A 57 -0.89 -10.92 34.30
N THR A 58 -0.65 -12.11 34.83
CA THR A 58 0.63 -12.82 34.78
C THR A 58 0.52 -14.08 33.92
N LYS A 59 1.66 -14.73 33.64
CA LYS A 59 1.69 -16.02 32.94
C LYS A 59 0.90 -17.13 33.67
N ARG A 60 0.69 -17.01 34.98
CA ARG A 60 -0.07 -18.01 35.77
C ARG A 60 -1.57 -17.96 35.45
N ASP A 61 -2.06 -16.79 35.08
CA ASP A 61 -3.48 -16.54 34.80
C ASP A 61 -3.86 -16.99 33.38
N PHE A 62 -2.86 -17.22 32.52
CA PHE A 62 -3.05 -17.63 31.13
C PHE A 62 -3.99 -18.83 31.03
N TRP A 63 -3.75 -19.90 31.79
CA TRP A 63 -4.52 -21.14 31.64
C TRP A 63 -6.00 -20.94 32.02
N GLN A 64 -6.28 -20.16 33.06
CA GLN A 64 -7.65 -19.92 33.50
C GLN A 64 -8.44 -19.11 32.47
N LEU A 65 -7.83 -18.06 31.92
CA LEU A 65 -8.43 -17.23 30.87
C LEU A 65 -8.55 -17.99 29.54
N PHE A 66 -7.52 -18.76 29.18
CA PHE A 66 -7.48 -19.55 27.96
C PHE A 66 -8.52 -20.68 27.98
N LYS A 67 -8.70 -21.38 29.11
CA LYS A 67 -9.70 -22.45 29.23
C LYS A 67 -11.12 -21.94 28.95
N LYS A 68 -11.49 -20.79 29.52
CA LYS A 68 -12.80 -20.17 29.26
C LYS A 68 -12.96 -19.80 27.78
N ALA A 69 -11.94 -19.17 27.20
CA ALA A 69 -11.96 -18.84 25.77
C ALA A 69 -12.05 -20.07 24.87
N TRP A 70 -11.37 -21.17 25.25
CA TRP A 70 -11.38 -22.44 24.54
C TRP A 70 -12.77 -23.08 24.53
N GLU A 71 -13.45 -23.11 25.67
CA GLU A 71 -14.81 -23.66 25.80
C GLU A 71 -15.83 -22.90 24.93
N ILE A 72 -15.60 -21.60 24.70
CA ILE A 72 -16.45 -20.77 23.82
C ILE A 72 -16.12 -21.00 22.34
N ALA A 73 -14.83 -21.07 21.99
CA ALA A 73 -14.39 -21.08 20.60
C ALA A 73 -14.34 -22.48 19.97
N VAL A 74 -13.97 -23.50 20.76
CA VAL A 74 -13.74 -24.88 20.28
C VAL A 74 -14.96 -25.74 20.57
N ILE A 75 -16.08 -25.36 19.95
CA ILE A 75 -17.35 -26.09 20.01
C ILE A 75 -17.54 -26.95 18.75
N PRO A 76 -18.32 -28.05 18.82
CA PRO A 76 -18.52 -28.96 17.69
C PRO A 76 -18.99 -28.25 16.40
N SER A 77 -19.90 -27.29 16.52
CA SER A 77 -20.40 -26.52 15.36
C SER A 77 -19.30 -25.72 14.66
N ASN A 78 -18.40 -25.08 15.40
CA ASN A 78 -17.27 -24.35 14.82
C ASN A 78 -16.27 -25.32 14.16
N ILE A 79 -16.07 -26.50 14.74
CA ILE A 79 -15.19 -27.54 14.18
C ILE A 79 -15.76 -28.04 12.85
N GLU A 80 -17.06 -28.37 12.80
CA GLU A 80 -17.71 -28.80 11.56
C GLU A 80 -17.61 -27.74 10.46
N ILE A 81 -17.88 -26.47 10.81
CA ILE A 81 -17.73 -25.35 9.87
C ILE A 81 -16.28 -25.20 9.41
N ALA A 82 -15.30 -25.37 10.30
CA ALA A 82 -13.88 -25.30 9.99
C ALA A 82 -13.46 -26.35 8.94
N PHE A 83 -13.87 -27.60 9.15
CA PHE A 83 -13.58 -28.70 8.23
C PHE A 83 -14.31 -28.54 6.90
N ALA A 84 -15.57 -28.10 6.94
CA ALA A 84 -16.32 -27.81 5.73
C ALA A 84 -15.70 -26.64 4.96
N ALA A 85 -15.17 -25.62 5.65
CA ALA A 85 -14.55 -24.44 5.03
C ALA A 85 -13.21 -24.78 4.35
N ALA A 86 -12.47 -25.74 4.90
CA ALA A 86 -11.28 -26.32 4.28
C ALA A 86 -11.60 -27.29 3.13
N GLY A 87 -12.89 -27.63 2.92
CA GLY A 87 -13.32 -28.60 1.91
C GLY A 87 -12.97 -30.05 2.26
N ILE A 88 -12.69 -30.33 3.53
CA ILE A 88 -12.27 -31.66 4.00
C ILE A 88 -13.49 -32.52 4.36
N SER A 89 -14.44 -31.97 5.12
CA SER A 89 -15.64 -32.69 5.54
C SER A 89 -16.86 -31.75 5.61
N PRO A 90 -17.90 -31.97 4.78
CA PRO A 90 -17.92 -32.91 3.65
C PRO A 90 -16.83 -32.56 2.62
N PHE A 91 -16.30 -33.57 1.93
CA PHE A 91 -15.23 -33.37 0.95
C PHE A 91 -15.75 -32.54 -0.24
N ASN A 92 -15.23 -31.31 -0.38
CA ASN A 92 -15.65 -30.38 -1.42
C ASN A 92 -14.48 -29.43 -1.80
N PRO A 93 -13.64 -29.82 -2.80
CA PRO A 93 -12.50 -29.02 -3.21
C PRO A 93 -12.88 -27.71 -3.91
N GLU A 94 -14.04 -27.64 -4.56
CA GLU A 94 -14.52 -26.45 -5.27
C GLU A 94 -14.62 -25.24 -4.35
N ARG A 95 -14.98 -25.45 -3.08
CA ARG A 95 -15.07 -24.38 -2.09
C ARG A 95 -13.73 -23.66 -1.87
N VAL A 96 -12.62 -24.38 -1.96
CA VAL A 96 -11.27 -23.82 -1.84
C VAL A 96 -10.81 -23.25 -3.18
N LEU A 97 -11.03 -23.99 -4.27
CA LEU A 97 -10.62 -23.56 -5.62
C LEU A 97 -11.28 -22.25 -6.04
N ALA A 98 -12.58 -22.09 -5.79
CA ALA A 98 -13.31 -20.85 -6.07
C ALA A 98 -12.68 -19.63 -5.38
N LYS A 99 -12.23 -19.77 -4.12
CA LYS A 99 -11.53 -18.69 -3.39
C LYS A 99 -10.19 -18.34 -4.03
N ILE A 100 -9.44 -19.35 -4.49
CA ILE A 100 -8.13 -19.15 -5.13
C ILE A 100 -8.32 -18.40 -6.46
N VAL A 101 -9.27 -18.85 -7.29
CA VAL A 101 -9.56 -18.21 -8.58
C VAL A 101 -10.01 -16.77 -8.38
N ARG A 102 -10.89 -16.52 -7.39
CA ARG A 102 -11.34 -15.17 -7.07
C ARG A 102 -10.17 -14.26 -6.65
N ALA A 103 -9.34 -14.72 -5.72
CA ALA A 103 -8.18 -13.96 -5.26
C ALA A 103 -7.18 -13.66 -6.40
N ALA A 104 -6.94 -14.62 -7.29
CA ALA A 104 -6.07 -14.41 -8.46
C ALA A 104 -6.63 -13.35 -9.41
N ARG A 105 -7.95 -13.35 -9.65
CA ARG A 105 -8.61 -12.31 -10.47
C ARG A 105 -8.54 -10.93 -9.83
N GLU A 106 -8.79 -10.84 -8.53
CA GLU A 106 -8.68 -9.59 -7.76
C GLU A 106 -7.25 -9.03 -7.81
N GLN A 107 -6.24 -9.89 -7.64
CA GLN A 107 -4.83 -9.50 -7.73
C GLN A 107 -4.44 -9.04 -9.14
N ALA A 108 -4.91 -9.73 -10.18
CA ALA A 108 -4.65 -9.32 -11.56
C ALA A 108 -5.28 -7.95 -11.86
N ALA A 109 -6.52 -7.72 -11.43
CA ALA A 109 -7.19 -6.43 -11.59
C ALA A 109 -6.48 -5.30 -10.83
N ALA A 110 -6.08 -5.55 -9.58
CA ALA A 110 -5.35 -4.57 -8.78
C ALA A 110 -3.97 -4.24 -9.37
N ALA A 111 -3.25 -5.24 -9.88
CA ALA A 111 -1.96 -5.04 -10.53
C ALA A 111 -2.11 -4.21 -11.81
N GLU A 112 -3.17 -4.44 -12.59
CA GLU A 112 -3.44 -3.67 -13.80
C GLU A 112 -3.83 -2.22 -13.49
N ALA A 113 -4.68 -2.01 -12.48
CA ALA A 113 -5.02 -0.66 -12.02
C ALA A 113 -3.79 0.13 -11.56
N LEU A 114 -2.86 -0.53 -10.83
CA LEU A 114 -1.62 0.10 -10.39
C LEU A 114 -0.70 0.49 -11.56
N LYS A 115 -0.63 -0.33 -12.61
CA LYS A 115 0.13 0.01 -13.82
C LYS A 115 -0.46 1.22 -14.51
N ILE A 116 -1.77 1.24 -14.72
CA ILE A 116 -2.49 2.37 -15.36
C ILE A 116 -2.22 3.66 -14.60
N ASP A 117 -2.38 3.64 -13.28
CA ASP A 117 -2.12 4.81 -12.42
C ASP A 117 -0.64 5.25 -12.48
N SER A 118 0.31 4.31 -12.43
CA SER A 118 1.73 4.64 -12.57
C SER A 118 2.08 5.25 -13.94
N GLN A 119 1.39 4.81 -15.00
CA GLN A 119 1.57 5.32 -16.36
C GLN A 119 0.95 6.72 -16.49
N ALA A 120 -0.24 6.94 -15.94
CA ALA A 120 -0.88 8.25 -15.90
C ALA A 120 0.00 9.28 -15.18
N ARG A 121 0.56 8.92 -14.00
CA ARG A 121 1.50 9.79 -13.26
C ARG A 121 2.76 10.14 -14.07
N ARG A 122 3.29 9.19 -14.85
CA ARG A 122 4.43 9.45 -15.75
C ARG A 122 4.07 10.39 -16.90
N GLN A 123 2.89 10.20 -17.51
CA GLN A 123 2.42 11.06 -18.59
C GLN A 123 2.17 12.48 -18.10
N GLU A 124 1.56 12.64 -16.93
CA GLU A 124 1.35 13.94 -16.32
C GLU A 124 2.67 14.66 -16.03
N ALA A 125 3.65 13.95 -15.46
CA ALA A 125 4.99 14.52 -15.24
C ALA A 125 5.70 14.92 -16.55
N GLN A 126 5.52 14.13 -17.63
CA GLN A 126 6.05 14.46 -18.96
C GLN A 126 5.39 15.71 -19.54
N LEU A 127 4.07 15.85 -19.42
CA LEU A 127 3.32 17.03 -19.85
C LEU A 127 3.77 18.27 -19.09
N GLN A 128 3.88 18.18 -17.76
CA GLN A 128 4.38 19.27 -16.92
C GLN A 128 5.80 19.70 -17.31
N CYS A 129 6.72 18.74 -17.54
CA CYS A 129 8.07 19.05 -18.02
C CYS A 129 8.07 19.72 -19.39
N THR A 130 7.13 19.36 -20.27
CA THR A 130 7.02 19.94 -21.62
C THR A 130 6.53 21.38 -21.54
N ILE A 131 5.45 21.62 -20.78
CA ILE A 131 4.90 22.97 -20.56
C ILE A 131 5.97 23.90 -19.98
N LEU A 132 6.68 23.48 -18.93
CA LEU A 132 7.74 24.28 -18.31
C LEU A 132 8.89 24.60 -19.28
N ARG A 133 9.20 23.70 -20.22
CA ARG A 133 10.21 23.96 -21.26
C ARG A 133 9.70 25.01 -22.24
N GLU A 134 8.46 24.90 -22.70
CA GLU A 134 7.84 25.85 -23.61
C GLU A 134 7.76 27.25 -22.98
N GLU A 135 7.31 27.36 -21.73
CA GLU A 135 7.27 28.62 -20.98
C GLU A 135 8.66 29.27 -20.88
N LYS A 136 9.68 28.49 -20.46
CA LYS A 136 11.05 29.00 -20.40
C LYS A 136 11.56 29.45 -21.77
N THR A 137 11.26 28.71 -22.84
CA THR A 137 11.66 29.14 -24.19
C THR A 137 10.98 30.44 -24.60
N ALA A 138 9.68 30.60 -24.33
CA ALA A 138 8.94 31.83 -24.61
C ALA A 138 9.50 33.02 -23.82
N GLU A 139 9.84 32.84 -22.54
CA GLU A 139 10.51 33.85 -21.72
C GLU A 139 11.86 34.26 -22.30
N THR A 140 12.69 33.29 -22.72
CA THR A 140 14.00 33.60 -23.31
C THR A 140 13.88 34.34 -24.64
N VAL A 141 12.90 33.99 -25.49
CA VAL A 141 12.63 34.71 -26.75
C VAL A 141 12.17 36.13 -26.44
N LYS A 142 11.25 36.31 -25.50
CA LYS A 142 10.78 37.63 -25.07
C LYS A 142 11.92 38.50 -24.56
N TRP A 143 12.78 37.95 -23.70
CA TRP A 143 13.94 38.67 -23.19
C TRP A 143 14.94 39.06 -24.29
N LYS A 144 15.17 38.20 -25.29
CA LYS A 144 16.03 38.53 -26.45
C LYS A 144 15.44 39.68 -27.27
N ASP A 145 14.13 39.63 -27.54
CA ASP A 145 13.41 40.68 -28.28
C ASP A 145 13.45 42.03 -27.55
N GLU A 146 13.20 42.04 -26.23
CA GLU A 146 13.28 43.25 -25.39
C GLU A 146 14.70 43.84 -25.41
N ARG A 147 15.73 42.99 -25.26
CA ARG A 147 17.14 43.43 -25.36
C ARG A 147 17.46 44.02 -26.72
N GLN A 148 16.96 43.41 -27.81
CA GLN A 148 17.21 43.90 -29.15
C GLN A 148 16.51 45.24 -29.40
N LYS A 149 15.29 45.41 -28.90
CA LYS A 149 14.58 46.70 -28.92
C LYS A 149 15.33 47.77 -28.13
N ALA A 150 15.74 47.48 -26.90
CA ALA A 150 16.52 48.41 -26.06
C ALA A 150 17.86 48.80 -26.69
N CYS A 151 18.57 47.85 -27.32
CA CYS A 151 19.83 48.13 -28.02
C CYS A 151 19.62 49.06 -29.23
N LYS A 152 18.60 48.80 -30.05
CA LYS A 152 18.22 49.67 -31.18
C LYS A 152 17.87 51.09 -30.70
N GLU A 153 17.14 51.19 -29.59
CA GLU A 153 16.77 52.48 -29.00
C GLU A 153 17.98 53.23 -28.45
N ALA A 154 18.90 52.56 -27.75
CA ALA A 154 20.13 53.16 -27.25
C ALA A 154 21.03 53.69 -28.38
N VAL A 155 21.12 52.97 -29.51
CA VAL A 155 21.84 53.46 -30.71
C VAL A 155 21.19 54.74 -31.23
N ARG A 156 19.86 54.76 -31.37
CA ARG A 156 19.10 55.95 -31.82
C ARG A 156 19.30 57.15 -30.88
N GLN A 157 19.32 56.93 -29.56
CA GLN A 157 19.59 57.99 -28.58
C GLN A 157 21.03 58.50 -28.66
N ARG A 158 22.01 57.62 -28.90
CA ARG A 158 23.41 57.99 -29.05
C ARG A 158 23.65 58.78 -30.34
N GLU A 159 22.96 58.46 -31.43
CA GLU A 159 22.98 59.25 -32.68
C GLU A 159 22.40 60.64 -32.45
N LYS A 160 21.21 60.74 -31.84
CA LYS A 160 20.61 62.03 -31.47
C LYS A 160 21.52 62.87 -30.54
N ALA A 161 22.19 62.23 -29.59
CA ALA A 161 23.13 62.90 -28.69
C ALA A 161 24.38 63.40 -29.42
N LYS A 162 24.90 62.63 -30.39
CA LYS A 162 26.00 63.08 -31.27
C LYS A 162 25.57 64.27 -32.13
N GLU A 163 24.37 64.23 -32.69
CA GLU A 163 23.79 65.35 -33.45
C GLU A 163 23.63 66.61 -32.57
N ALA A 164 23.07 66.46 -31.37
CA ALA A 164 22.92 67.57 -30.42
C ALA A 164 24.27 68.14 -29.95
N ALA A 165 25.29 67.30 -29.74
CA ALA A 165 26.64 67.74 -29.41
C ALA A 165 27.31 68.49 -30.58
N ALA A 166 27.09 68.04 -31.84
CA ALA A 166 27.56 68.74 -33.02
C ALA A 166 26.91 70.13 -33.17
N VAL A 167 25.61 70.24 -32.90
CA VAL A 167 24.89 71.52 -32.87
C VAL A 167 25.39 72.43 -31.74
N LYS A 168 25.59 71.90 -30.54
CA LYS A 168 26.11 72.69 -29.41
C LYS A 168 27.53 73.20 -29.67
N HIS A 169 28.40 72.39 -30.30
CA HIS A 169 29.74 72.82 -30.68
C HIS A 169 29.72 73.94 -31.74
N GLN A 170 28.72 73.97 -32.62
CA GLN A 170 28.53 75.08 -33.57
C GLN A 170 28.02 76.37 -32.90
N ILE A 171 27.33 76.27 -31.76
CA ILE A 171 26.82 77.42 -31.01
C ILE A 171 27.91 78.07 -30.13
N GLU A 172 28.77 77.29 -29.46
CA GLU A 172 29.87 77.80 -28.61
C GLU A 172 31.07 78.40 -29.38
N LYS A 173 31.07 78.29 -30.72
CA LYS A 173 32.11 78.84 -31.61
C LYS A 173 31.73 80.17 -32.28
N LYS A 174 30.61 80.80 -31.89
CA LYS A 174 30.19 82.16 -32.25
C LYS A 174 30.29 83.08 -31.05
#